data_AF-B0SKW7-F1
#
_entry.id   AF-B0SKW7-F1
#
_cell.length_a   1.000
_cell.length_b   1.000
_cell.length_c   1.000
_cell.angle_alpha   90.00
_cell.angle_beta   90.00
_cell.angle_gamma   90.00
#
_symmetry.space_group_name_H-M   'P 1'
#
loop_
_entity.id
_entity.type
_entity.pdbx_description
1 polymer ?
#
loop_
_entity_poly.entity_id
_entity_poly.type
_entity_poly.pdbx_seq_one_letter_code
_entity_poly.pdbx_strand_id
1 'polypeptide(L)'
;MFFDFEGEPSEPYLSESGIPFPSKSISVVSSSYLEDRNTHFFGKKSAYFSGRRNQIHLSVSGNSLFGTHPDPFSISIPLYIGEQGASSVILDRTVYVKGKKYGISLELNDGKPTLYVNHLLQKTEFRTVSFVLESPVKIKRKTWEVISIYFDTLNHRYVLYQNGIETAEYENKQADTIGFGFPENDSTPLILGKSYYGNLDGFHIHKGEPEISYTKFESVRYDDDTKIGYMEGSTAISPILETKYSNSTLQQIQWKIDEPKDTMITLYFRGSNQKFNESSSLAWTRVHSFTNDLPKHRFKYYQWKVWFRPDPTGRTVPNLQTLSFDYIEQSPPDVPTLFRLDPNTSKNKMVCFLWNSNHEKEVQNGGGYIIHYGLLPNRMVGSVFVKKDKEHQLKKIDGNEEGSGFRNKRFCVDEDTLVTNIYIPEGQLESPSDRNLADQVDISKKEKRGLLFQPGLTYYFRISAYNRYLNEWDSKDQRSPLSAPISFSFPKEISDL
;
A
#
# COMPACT_ATOMS: atom_id res chain seq x y z
N MET A 1 -16.91 13.19 -21.22
CA MET A 1 -15.77 12.27 -21.48
C MET A 1 -14.61 12.75 -20.64
N PHE A 2 -14.04 11.88 -19.81
CA PHE A 2 -12.89 12.17 -18.95
C PHE A 2 -11.70 11.29 -19.36
N PHE A 3 -10.50 11.87 -19.42
CA PHE A 3 -9.27 11.15 -19.77
C PHE A 3 -8.22 11.41 -18.68
N ASP A 4 -8.03 10.44 -17.79
CA ASP A 4 -7.04 10.44 -16.69
C ASP A 4 -5.75 9.68 -17.02
N PHE A 5 -5.61 9.27 -18.29
CA PHE A 5 -4.44 8.55 -18.80
C PHE A 5 -4.17 7.19 -18.11
N GLU A 6 -5.06 6.70 -17.23
CA GLU A 6 -4.97 5.44 -16.48
C GLU A 6 -5.81 4.29 -17.09
N GLY A 7 -5.57 3.89 -18.34
CA GLY A 7 -6.16 2.67 -18.91
C GLY A 7 -7.14 2.89 -20.08
N GLU A 8 -7.68 1.81 -20.64
CA GLU A 8 -8.55 1.85 -21.84
C GLU A 8 -9.74 2.81 -21.62
N PRO A 9 -10.11 3.60 -22.65
CA PRO A 9 -11.13 4.65 -22.54
C PRO A 9 -12.43 4.07 -21.99
N SER A 10 -12.76 4.42 -20.75
CA SER A 10 -13.99 3.98 -20.10
C SER A 10 -15.21 4.59 -20.81
N GLU A 11 -16.17 3.74 -21.16
CA GLU A 11 -17.47 4.18 -21.70
C GLU A 11 -18.19 5.09 -20.70
N PRO A 12 -18.93 6.12 -21.17
CA PRO A 12 -19.65 7.03 -20.29
C PRO A 12 -20.82 6.32 -19.59
N TYR A 13 -20.96 6.55 -18.28
CA TYR A 13 -22.11 6.12 -17.49
C TYR A 13 -23.42 6.69 -18.07
N LEU A 14 -24.36 5.80 -18.42
CA LEU A 14 -25.73 6.13 -18.78
C LEU A 14 -26.53 6.46 -17.51
N SER A 15 -27.01 7.69 -17.38
CA SER A 15 -28.12 8.01 -16.47
C SER A 15 -29.46 7.73 -17.15
N GLU A 16 -30.41 7.23 -16.38
CA GLU A 16 -31.66 6.60 -16.82
C GLU A 16 -32.58 7.44 -17.72
N SER A 17 -33.30 6.71 -18.57
CA SER A 17 -34.53 7.05 -19.30
C SER A 17 -34.45 7.98 -20.51
N GLY A 18 -34.61 7.37 -21.69
CA GLY A 18 -34.90 8.05 -22.95
C GLY A 18 -34.13 7.41 -24.09
N ILE A 19 -34.85 6.79 -25.03
CA ILE A 19 -34.28 6.16 -26.23
C ILE A 19 -33.49 7.23 -27.01
N PRO A 20 -32.15 7.16 -27.12
CA PRO A 20 -31.38 8.13 -27.88
C PRO A 20 -31.13 7.63 -29.30
N PHE A 21 -31.24 8.52 -30.28
CA PHE A 21 -30.51 8.35 -31.53
C PHE A 21 -29.02 8.17 -31.20
N PRO A 22 -28.29 7.20 -31.79
CA PRO A 22 -26.92 6.92 -31.40
C PRO A 22 -26.00 8.05 -31.89
N SER A 23 -25.79 9.07 -31.05
CA SER A 23 -24.64 9.95 -31.19
C SER A 23 -23.40 9.08 -30.99
N LYS A 24 -22.44 9.14 -31.90
CA LYS A 24 -21.18 8.41 -31.71
C LYS A 24 -20.47 8.98 -30.47
N SER A 25 -20.09 8.11 -29.55
CA SER A 25 -19.23 8.47 -28.42
C SER A 25 -17.91 9.03 -28.95
N ILE A 26 -17.37 10.05 -28.26
CA ILE A 26 -16.01 10.51 -28.52
C ILE A 26 -15.08 9.34 -28.23
N SER A 27 -14.06 9.10 -29.06
CA SER A 27 -13.15 7.95 -28.91
C SER A 27 -11.73 8.31 -29.32
N VAL A 28 -10.73 7.64 -28.74
CA VAL A 28 -9.33 7.82 -29.12
C VAL A 28 -9.05 7.08 -30.43
N VAL A 29 -8.58 7.78 -31.45
CA VAL A 29 -8.17 7.22 -32.74
C VAL A 29 -6.70 6.83 -32.72
N SER A 30 -5.87 7.70 -32.17
CA SER A 30 -4.44 7.43 -31.96
C SER A 30 -3.90 8.28 -30.82
N SER A 31 -2.87 7.78 -30.14
CA SER A 31 -2.19 8.51 -29.08
C SER A 31 -0.68 8.30 -29.18
N SER A 32 0.06 9.40 -29.03
CA SER A 32 1.52 9.41 -28.93
C SER A 32 1.93 10.40 -27.86
N TYR A 33 2.42 9.90 -26.73
CA TYR A 33 2.95 10.68 -25.63
C TYR A 33 3.88 9.80 -24.79
N LEU A 34 4.68 10.42 -23.93
CA LEU A 34 5.48 9.71 -22.92
C LEU A 34 4.73 9.73 -21.59
N GLU A 35 4.74 8.64 -20.84
CA GLU A 35 4.13 8.63 -19.51
C GLU A 35 5.05 9.32 -18.50
N ASP A 36 4.52 10.23 -17.70
CA ASP A 36 5.24 10.87 -16.58
C ASP A 36 4.53 10.57 -15.26
N ARG A 37 5.23 9.86 -14.37
CA ARG A 37 4.71 9.48 -13.04
C ARG A 37 5.02 10.51 -11.95
N ASN A 38 5.98 11.41 -12.21
CA ASN A 38 6.43 12.38 -11.23
C ASN A 38 5.62 13.68 -11.30
N THR A 39 5.16 14.04 -12.50
CA THR A 39 4.39 15.27 -12.75
C THR A 39 2.97 14.90 -13.17
N HIS A 40 2.03 14.79 -12.24
CA HIS A 40 0.62 14.45 -12.54
C HIS A 40 -0.36 15.41 -11.84
N PHE A 41 -1.52 15.64 -12.45
CA PHE A 41 -2.59 16.45 -11.90
C PHE A 41 -3.57 15.60 -11.11
N PHE A 42 -4.06 14.51 -11.72
CA PHE A 42 -4.89 13.46 -11.15
C PHE A 42 -4.15 12.10 -11.21
N GLY A 43 -4.69 11.08 -10.52
CA GLY A 43 -4.16 9.71 -10.59
C GLY A 43 -2.68 9.57 -10.20
N LYS A 44 -1.95 8.71 -10.91
CA LYS A 44 -0.53 8.36 -10.68
C LYS A 44 0.38 8.74 -11.86
N LYS A 45 -0.17 9.18 -13.00
CA LYS A 45 0.61 9.54 -14.20
C LYS A 45 -0.11 10.56 -15.06
N SER A 46 0.64 11.29 -15.88
CA SER A 46 0.13 12.21 -16.90
C SER A 46 0.75 11.91 -18.28
N ALA A 47 0.22 12.54 -19.34
CA ALA A 47 0.81 12.49 -20.67
C ALA A 47 1.80 13.64 -20.87
N TYR A 48 3.07 13.29 -21.07
CA TYR A 48 4.14 14.21 -21.41
C TYR A 48 4.32 14.34 -22.94
N PHE A 49 4.30 15.58 -23.40
CA PHE A 49 4.47 15.98 -24.79
C PHE A 49 5.83 16.67 -24.95
N SER A 50 6.65 16.17 -25.88
CA SER A 50 8.00 16.69 -26.18
C SER A 50 8.06 17.44 -27.51
N GLY A 51 6.94 18.00 -27.96
CA GLY A 51 6.84 18.78 -29.19
C GLY A 51 6.02 18.10 -30.29
N ARG A 52 6.43 18.28 -31.56
CA ARG A 52 5.58 18.02 -32.74
C ARG A 52 5.17 16.57 -32.98
N ARG A 53 5.90 15.60 -32.42
CA ARG A 53 5.65 14.16 -32.66
C ARG A 53 4.61 13.58 -31.73
N ASN A 54 4.43 14.18 -30.55
CA ASN A 54 3.50 13.69 -29.54
C ASN A 54 2.17 14.41 -29.74
N GLN A 55 1.09 13.66 -29.87
CA GLN A 55 -0.27 14.18 -30.04
C GLN A 55 -1.29 13.06 -29.80
N ILE A 56 -2.51 13.43 -29.42
CA ILE A 56 -3.63 12.50 -29.25
C ILE A 56 -4.74 12.92 -30.20
N HIS A 57 -5.23 12.00 -31.01
CA HIS A 57 -6.31 12.22 -31.96
C HIS A 57 -7.59 11.62 -31.40
N LEU A 58 -8.62 12.43 -31.26
CA LEU A 58 -9.93 12.04 -30.80
C LEU A 58 -10.92 12.10 -31.97
N SER A 59 -11.64 11.01 -32.21
CA SER A 59 -12.79 10.98 -33.11
C SER A 59 -13.97 11.62 -32.40
N VAL A 60 -14.48 12.66 -33.02
CA VAL A 60 -15.58 13.51 -32.53
C VAL A 60 -16.68 13.65 -33.60
N SER A 61 -16.58 12.87 -34.68
CA SER A 61 -17.51 12.85 -35.80
C SER A 61 -18.85 12.23 -35.38
N GLY A 62 -19.96 12.95 -35.62
CA GLY A 62 -21.30 12.48 -35.24
C GLY A 62 -21.65 12.66 -33.76
N ASN A 63 -20.80 13.35 -33.00
CA ASN A 63 -21.13 13.79 -31.64
C ASN A 63 -21.94 15.10 -31.68
N SER A 64 -22.98 15.21 -30.88
CA SER A 64 -23.88 16.39 -30.87
C SER A 64 -23.16 17.68 -30.47
N LEU A 65 -22.12 17.62 -29.63
CA LEU A 65 -21.36 18.80 -29.18
C LEU A 65 -20.48 19.40 -30.28
N PHE A 66 -20.25 18.66 -31.37
CA PHE A 66 -19.47 19.10 -32.52
C PHE A 66 -20.27 19.02 -33.83
N GLY A 67 -21.60 19.11 -33.74
CA GLY A 67 -22.49 19.16 -34.89
C GLY A 67 -22.69 20.58 -35.45
N THR A 68 -23.64 20.70 -36.38
CA THR A 68 -24.02 21.97 -36.99
C THR A 68 -24.82 22.89 -36.05
N HIS A 69 -25.40 22.33 -34.99
CA HIS A 69 -26.15 23.04 -33.93
C HIS A 69 -25.87 22.36 -32.58
N PRO A 70 -24.70 22.58 -31.96
CA PRO A 70 -24.35 21.92 -30.73
C PRO A 70 -25.07 22.54 -29.52
N ASP A 71 -25.45 21.69 -28.56
CA ASP A 71 -25.88 22.12 -27.23
C ASP A 71 -24.74 22.88 -26.52
N PRO A 72 -25.02 23.75 -25.53
CA PRO A 72 -23.98 24.37 -24.72
C PRO A 72 -23.05 23.34 -24.07
N PHE A 73 -21.75 23.58 -24.14
CA PHE A 73 -20.74 22.63 -23.68
C PHE A 73 -19.45 23.30 -23.24
N SER A 74 -18.65 22.56 -22.51
CA SER A 74 -17.34 23.01 -22.06
C SER A 74 -16.23 22.00 -22.39
N ILE A 75 -15.01 22.52 -22.52
CA ILE A 75 -13.78 21.76 -22.66
C ILE A 75 -12.83 22.22 -21.56
N SER A 76 -12.39 21.30 -20.69
CA SER A 76 -11.44 21.56 -19.61
C SER A 76 -10.15 20.78 -19.79
N ILE A 77 -9.02 21.47 -19.64
CA ILE A 77 -7.68 20.94 -19.89
C ILE A 77 -6.74 21.39 -18.77
N PRO A 78 -6.52 20.55 -17.75
CA PRO A 78 -5.37 20.67 -16.87
C PRO A 78 -4.06 20.52 -17.64
N LEU A 79 -3.18 21.50 -17.50
CA LEU A 79 -1.92 21.56 -18.24
C LEU A 79 -0.76 22.04 -17.35
N TYR A 80 0.43 21.54 -17.65
CA TYR A 80 1.68 21.88 -16.98
C TYR A 80 2.71 22.26 -18.04
N ILE A 81 3.14 23.53 -18.07
CA ILE A 81 4.13 24.00 -19.05
C ILE A 81 5.55 23.84 -18.50
N GLY A 82 6.41 23.21 -19.32
CA GLY A 82 7.86 23.12 -19.08
C GLY A 82 8.61 24.44 -19.35
N GLU A 83 9.93 24.36 -19.54
CA GLU A 83 10.76 25.56 -19.82
C GLU A 83 10.64 26.04 -21.29
N GLN A 84 10.45 25.09 -22.20
CA GLN A 84 10.10 25.32 -23.59
C GLN A 84 8.60 25.00 -23.71
N GLY A 85 7.79 25.89 -24.29
CA GLY A 85 6.33 25.67 -24.36
C GLY A 85 5.47 26.92 -24.42
N ALA A 86 6.06 28.12 -24.32
CA ALA A 86 5.35 29.40 -24.41
C ALA A 86 4.63 29.63 -25.77
N SER A 87 5.00 28.88 -26.81
CA SER A 87 4.33 28.84 -28.11
C SER A 87 4.00 27.41 -28.49
N SER A 88 2.75 26.99 -28.26
CA SER A 88 2.29 25.60 -28.44
C SER A 88 0.83 25.55 -28.84
N VAL A 89 0.39 24.50 -29.53
CA VAL A 89 -1.04 24.25 -29.77
C VAL A 89 -1.51 23.17 -28.80
N ILE A 90 -2.40 23.54 -27.89
CA ILE A 90 -2.91 22.63 -26.85
C ILE A 90 -4.01 21.75 -27.41
N LEU A 91 -4.93 22.35 -28.18
CA LEU A 91 -6.08 21.66 -28.76
C LEU A 91 -6.34 22.25 -30.15
N ASP A 92 -6.53 21.40 -31.15
CA ASP A 92 -6.81 21.80 -32.53
C ASP A 92 -7.85 20.89 -33.16
N ARG A 93 -8.92 21.50 -33.65
CA ARG A 93 -9.87 20.86 -34.57
C ARG A 93 -10.17 21.87 -35.65
N THR A 94 -9.25 21.99 -36.60
CA THR A 94 -9.41 22.91 -37.72
C THR A 94 -9.35 22.20 -39.07
N VAL A 95 -10.20 22.63 -40.01
CA VAL A 95 -10.32 22.05 -41.35
C VAL A 95 -10.35 23.16 -42.40
N TYR A 96 -9.78 22.91 -43.58
CA TYR A 96 -9.85 23.84 -44.70
C TYR A 96 -10.90 23.39 -45.71
N VAL A 97 -11.91 24.22 -45.93
CA VAL A 97 -12.96 23.99 -46.93
C VAL A 97 -12.94 25.15 -47.91
N LYS A 98 -12.69 24.86 -49.19
CA LYS A 98 -12.62 25.87 -50.27
C LYS A 98 -11.69 27.06 -49.93
N GLY A 99 -10.54 26.78 -49.32
CA GLY A 99 -9.54 27.78 -48.94
C GLY A 99 -9.83 28.57 -47.66
N LYS A 100 -10.96 28.33 -46.98
CA LYS A 100 -11.30 28.95 -45.68
C LYS A 100 -11.04 27.96 -44.54
N LYS A 101 -10.46 28.45 -43.45
CA LYS A 101 -10.23 27.69 -42.22
C LYS A 101 -11.50 27.69 -41.35
N TYR A 102 -11.98 26.52 -40.95
CA TYR A 102 -13.10 26.33 -40.03
C TYR A 102 -12.63 25.61 -38.78
N GLY A 103 -13.32 25.78 -37.66
CA GLY A 103 -13.08 25.02 -36.42
C GLY A 103 -12.40 25.83 -35.32
N ILE A 104 -11.96 25.14 -34.26
CA ILE A 104 -11.38 25.74 -33.05
C ILE A 104 -9.92 25.36 -32.86
N SER A 105 -9.10 26.29 -32.38
CA SER A 105 -7.70 26.04 -31.99
C SER A 105 -7.40 26.79 -30.68
N LEU A 106 -7.02 26.07 -29.64
CA LEU A 106 -6.51 26.64 -28.39
C LEU A 106 -4.98 26.59 -28.42
N GLU A 107 -4.37 27.77 -28.41
CA GLU A 107 -2.94 27.97 -28.56
C GLU A 107 -2.39 28.74 -27.37
N LEU A 108 -1.09 28.58 -27.12
CA LEU A 108 -0.33 29.43 -26.24
C LEU A 108 0.45 30.43 -27.08
N ASN A 109 0.19 31.71 -26.87
CA ASN A 109 0.90 32.82 -27.51
C ASN A 109 1.71 33.56 -26.45
N ASP A 110 3.03 33.33 -26.42
CA ASP A 110 3.92 33.86 -25.37
C ASP A 110 3.42 33.51 -23.94
N GLY A 111 2.94 32.27 -23.80
CA GLY A 111 2.40 31.71 -22.56
C GLY A 111 0.97 32.14 -22.21
N LYS A 112 0.32 32.96 -23.05
CA LYS A 112 -1.10 33.30 -22.89
C LYS A 112 -2.00 32.34 -23.63
N PRO A 113 -3.05 31.80 -22.99
CA PRO A 113 -4.08 31.03 -23.67
C PRO A 113 -4.85 31.88 -24.67
N THR A 114 -4.91 31.44 -25.92
CA THR A 114 -5.66 32.08 -27.00
C THR A 114 -6.51 31.05 -27.71
N LEU A 115 -7.83 31.22 -27.66
CA LEU A 115 -8.77 30.41 -28.45
C LEU A 115 -9.11 31.13 -29.75
N TYR A 116 -8.78 30.50 -30.87
CA TYR A 116 -9.22 30.89 -32.20
C TYR A 116 -10.49 30.11 -32.57
N VAL A 117 -11.57 30.83 -32.84
CA VAL A 117 -12.80 30.27 -33.38
C VAL A 117 -12.94 30.72 -34.82
N ASN A 118 -12.74 29.80 -35.76
CA ASN A 118 -12.66 30.10 -37.18
C ASN A 118 -13.96 29.73 -37.87
N HIS A 119 -14.67 30.73 -38.40
CA HIS A 119 -15.86 30.55 -39.25
C HIS A 119 -16.94 29.61 -38.68
N LEU A 120 -17.14 29.61 -37.36
CA LEU A 120 -18.16 28.78 -36.69
C LEU A 120 -19.41 29.58 -36.28
N LEU A 121 -19.32 30.91 -36.21
CA LEU A 121 -20.46 31.77 -35.87
C LEU A 121 -21.26 32.08 -37.14
N GLN A 122 -22.50 31.63 -37.21
CA GLN A 122 -23.35 31.73 -38.39
C GLN A 122 -24.19 33.02 -38.35
N LYS A 123 -24.24 33.74 -39.47
CA LYS A 123 -25.00 34.98 -39.67
C LYS A 123 -26.16 34.78 -40.65
N THR A 124 -27.18 35.63 -40.60
CA THR A 124 -28.42 35.60 -41.41
C THR A 124 -28.19 35.50 -42.92
N GLU A 125 -27.08 36.01 -43.44
CA GLU A 125 -26.71 35.92 -44.87
C GLU A 125 -25.99 34.61 -45.27
N PHE A 126 -26.10 33.54 -44.47
CA PHE A 126 -25.30 32.31 -44.63
C PHE A 126 -23.77 32.56 -44.59
N ARG A 127 -23.36 33.69 -44.02
CA ARG A 127 -21.96 34.02 -43.77
C ARG A 127 -21.53 33.41 -42.44
N THR A 128 -20.28 33.00 -42.39
CA THR A 128 -19.64 32.58 -41.15
C THR A 128 -18.57 33.57 -40.73
N VAL A 129 -18.45 33.81 -39.43
CA VAL A 129 -17.52 34.78 -38.85
C VAL A 129 -16.57 34.08 -37.87
N SER A 130 -15.38 34.64 -37.74
CA SER A 130 -14.35 34.18 -36.81
C SER A 130 -14.19 35.18 -35.65
N PHE A 131 -13.81 34.70 -34.48
CA PHE A 131 -13.47 35.53 -33.33
C PHE A 131 -12.34 34.88 -32.52
N VAL A 132 -11.74 35.65 -31.62
CA VAL A 132 -10.60 35.22 -30.79
C VAL A 132 -10.85 35.61 -29.34
N LEU A 133 -10.57 34.68 -28.43
CA LEU A 133 -10.50 34.92 -26.99
C LEU A 133 -9.04 34.81 -26.57
N GLU A 134 -8.44 35.90 -26.08
CA GLU A 134 -7.09 35.88 -25.50
C GLU A 134 -7.17 36.17 -24.01
N SER A 135 -6.71 35.24 -23.17
CA SER A 135 -6.52 35.51 -21.75
C SER A 135 -5.38 36.53 -21.57
N PRO A 136 -5.58 37.60 -20.78
CA PRO A 136 -4.51 38.53 -20.45
C PRO A 136 -3.47 37.92 -19.49
N VAL A 137 -3.81 36.77 -18.87
CA VAL A 137 -3.00 36.11 -17.86
C VAL A 137 -2.11 35.06 -18.52
N LYS A 138 -0.80 35.12 -18.24
CA LYS A 138 0.14 34.09 -18.66
C LYS A 138 0.03 32.86 -17.75
N ILE A 139 0.12 31.68 -18.34
CA ILE A 139 0.24 30.44 -17.58
C ILE A 139 1.60 30.42 -16.88
N LYS A 140 1.58 30.12 -15.57
CA LYS A 140 2.79 29.98 -14.76
C LYS A 140 3.53 28.70 -15.16
N ARG A 141 4.85 28.80 -15.32
CA ARG A 141 5.71 27.65 -15.64
C ARG A 141 5.90 26.78 -14.41
N LYS A 142 6.09 25.48 -14.63
CA LYS A 142 6.34 24.47 -13.58
C LYS A 142 5.22 24.35 -12.55
N THR A 143 4.00 24.76 -12.90
CA THR A 143 2.80 24.63 -12.09
C THR A 143 1.65 24.12 -12.94
N TRP A 144 0.76 23.36 -12.31
CA TRP A 144 -0.49 22.93 -12.95
C TRP A 144 -1.50 24.07 -12.96
N GLU A 145 -2.09 24.30 -14.12
CA GLU A 145 -3.12 25.30 -14.36
C GLU A 145 -4.25 24.63 -15.17
N VAL A 146 -5.51 24.98 -14.91
CA VAL A 146 -6.65 24.43 -15.62
C VAL A 146 -7.23 25.48 -16.54
N ILE A 147 -7.27 25.18 -17.84
CA ILE A 147 -7.93 26.01 -18.83
C ILE A 147 -9.29 25.40 -19.15
N SER A 148 -10.35 26.17 -18.99
CA SER A 148 -11.70 25.75 -19.37
C SER A 148 -12.29 26.72 -20.37
N ILE A 149 -12.95 26.19 -21.39
CA ILE A 149 -13.66 26.99 -22.40
C ILE A 149 -15.12 26.61 -22.29
N TYR A 150 -15.99 27.60 -22.16
CA TYR A 150 -17.43 27.44 -22.22
C TYR A 150 -17.97 27.99 -23.55
N PHE A 151 -18.72 27.16 -24.26
CA PHE A 151 -19.45 27.52 -25.47
C PHE A 151 -20.94 27.59 -25.13
N ASP A 152 -21.44 28.78 -24.81
CA ASP A 152 -22.87 29.04 -24.72
C ASP A 152 -23.41 29.31 -26.13
N THR A 153 -23.74 28.22 -26.81
CA THR A 153 -24.21 28.25 -28.20
C THR A 153 -25.58 28.89 -28.35
N LEU A 154 -26.38 28.91 -27.27
CA LEU A 154 -27.73 29.46 -27.23
C LEU A 154 -27.71 30.99 -27.09
N ASN A 155 -26.87 31.52 -26.21
CA ASN A 155 -26.75 32.96 -25.97
C ASN A 155 -25.62 33.62 -26.78
N HIS A 156 -24.93 32.86 -27.63
CA HIS A 156 -23.77 33.31 -28.42
C HIS A 156 -22.68 33.96 -27.56
N ARG A 157 -22.46 33.37 -26.39
CA ARG A 157 -21.51 33.80 -25.36
C ARG A 157 -20.44 32.72 -25.20
N TYR A 158 -19.18 33.12 -25.22
CA TYR A 158 -18.04 32.21 -25.18
C TYR A 158 -17.05 32.72 -24.16
N VAL A 159 -16.69 31.87 -23.21
CA VAL A 159 -15.93 32.29 -22.03
C VAL A 159 -14.72 31.40 -21.85
N LEU A 160 -13.58 32.02 -21.57
CA LEU A 160 -12.32 31.37 -21.26
C LEU A 160 -12.01 31.55 -19.78
N TYR A 161 -11.87 30.45 -19.07
CA TYR A 161 -11.51 30.39 -17.67
C TYR A 161 -10.09 29.89 -17.48
N GLN A 162 -9.39 30.47 -16.51
CA GLN A 162 -8.11 29.97 -15.99
C GLN A 162 -8.27 29.72 -14.48
N ASN A 163 -8.12 28.47 -14.06
CA ASN A 163 -8.38 27.98 -12.70
C ASN A 163 -9.75 28.42 -12.15
N GLY A 164 -10.79 28.36 -12.98
CA GLY A 164 -12.14 28.76 -12.62
C GLY A 164 -12.40 30.27 -12.62
N ILE A 165 -11.39 31.10 -12.86
CA ILE A 165 -11.56 32.55 -12.98
C ILE A 165 -11.78 32.89 -14.44
N GLU A 166 -12.85 33.65 -14.73
CA GLU A 166 -13.11 34.18 -16.07
C GLU A 166 -11.98 35.16 -16.47
N THR A 167 -11.36 34.90 -17.63
CA THR A 167 -10.20 35.66 -18.11
C THR A 167 -10.45 36.36 -19.45
N ALA A 168 -11.32 35.80 -20.29
CA ALA A 168 -11.72 36.42 -21.54
C ALA A 168 -13.14 35.98 -21.91
N GLU A 169 -13.86 36.86 -22.59
CA GLU A 169 -15.24 36.65 -23.01
C GLU A 169 -15.48 37.25 -24.40
N TYR A 170 -16.33 36.58 -25.18
CA TYR A 170 -16.88 37.08 -26.43
C TYR A 170 -18.39 36.82 -26.41
N GLU A 171 -19.17 37.88 -26.57
CA GLU A 171 -20.62 37.81 -26.66
C GLU A 171 -21.06 38.57 -27.91
N ASN A 172 -21.78 37.90 -28.81
CA ASN A 172 -22.30 38.53 -30.00
C ASN A 172 -23.75 38.98 -29.79
N LYS A 173 -23.94 40.27 -29.52
CA LYS A 173 -25.25 40.90 -29.26
C LYS A 173 -26.02 41.29 -30.52
N GLN A 174 -25.45 41.06 -31.70
CA GLN A 174 -26.10 41.43 -32.95
C GLN A 174 -27.19 40.40 -33.33
N ALA A 175 -28.39 40.90 -33.64
CA ALA A 175 -29.56 40.08 -34.00
C ALA A 175 -29.43 39.35 -35.36
N ASP A 176 -28.34 39.57 -36.08
CA ASP A 176 -28.01 38.90 -37.35
C ASP A 176 -27.35 37.52 -37.13
N THR A 177 -27.23 37.05 -35.89
CA THR A 177 -26.62 35.77 -35.54
C THR A 177 -27.68 34.69 -35.48
N ILE A 178 -27.51 33.64 -36.30
CA ILE A 178 -28.50 32.56 -36.42
C ILE A 178 -28.06 31.28 -35.70
N GLY A 179 -26.78 31.18 -35.32
CA GLY A 179 -26.29 30.01 -34.60
C GLY A 179 -24.77 29.90 -34.53
N PHE A 180 -24.33 28.79 -33.97
CA PHE A 180 -22.94 28.36 -33.91
C PHE A 180 -22.89 26.90 -34.30
N GLY A 181 -21.89 26.50 -35.10
CA GLY A 181 -21.78 25.10 -35.48
C GLY A 181 -20.62 24.78 -36.38
N PHE A 182 -20.25 23.50 -36.37
CA PHE A 182 -19.21 22.94 -37.21
C PHE A 182 -19.75 22.58 -38.61
N PRO A 183 -18.90 22.52 -39.64
CA PRO A 183 -19.34 22.14 -40.99
C PRO A 183 -20.02 20.77 -41.02
N GLU A 184 -21.05 20.62 -41.87
CA GLU A 184 -21.73 19.35 -42.08
C GLU A 184 -20.75 18.30 -42.64
N ASN A 185 -20.84 17.06 -42.16
CA ASN A 185 -19.94 15.96 -42.51
C ASN A 185 -18.44 16.18 -42.20
N ASP A 186 -18.11 17.10 -41.27
CA ASP A 186 -16.75 17.26 -40.78
C ASP A 186 -16.30 16.04 -39.93
N SER A 187 -15.41 15.24 -40.51
CA SER A 187 -14.78 14.08 -39.87
C SER A 187 -13.40 14.39 -39.27
N THR A 188 -13.01 15.66 -39.24
CA THR A 188 -11.70 16.09 -38.71
C THR A 188 -11.58 15.72 -37.23
N PRO A 189 -10.50 15.04 -36.82
CA PRO A 189 -10.29 14.68 -35.42
C PRO A 189 -10.00 15.93 -34.57
N LEU A 190 -10.33 15.84 -33.29
CA LEU A 190 -9.88 16.77 -32.28
C LEU A 190 -8.49 16.34 -31.81
N ILE A 191 -7.48 17.18 -32.00
CA ILE A 191 -6.09 16.87 -31.71
C ILE A 191 -5.67 17.56 -30.41
N LEU A 192 -5.16 16.80 -29.45
CA LEU A 192 -4.55 17.32 -28.22
C LEU A 192 -3.02 17.28 -28.30
N GLY A 193 -2.39 18.31 -27.74
CA GLY A 193 -0.94 18.40 -27.58
C GLY A 193 -0.16 18.65 -28.87
N LYS A 194 -0.79 19.21 -29.91
CA LYS A 194 -0.16 19.48 -31.21
C LYS A 194 1.04 20.43 -31.06
N SER A 195 2.26 19.92 -31.09
CA SER A 195 3.47 20.72 -30.81
C SER A 195 3.53 21.30 -29.40
N TYR A 196 2.88 20.63 -28.44
CA TYR A 196 2.91 21.02 -27.03
C TYR A 196 4.17 20.49 -26.33
N TYR A 197 4.68 21.28 -25.39
CA TYR A 197 5.83 20.94 -24.56
C TYR A 197 5.44 21.07 -23.08
N GLY A 198 5.18 19.93 -22.44
CA GLY A 198 4.63 19.89 -21.10
C GLY A 198 3.78 18.66 -20.84
N ASN A 199 3.04 18.66 -19.74
CA ASN A 199 2.15 17.57 -19.36
C ASN A 199 0.69 18.00 -19.50
N LEU A 200 -0.15 17.12 -20.02
CA LEU A 200 -1.61 17.24 -19.96
C LEU A 200 -2.16 16.10 -19.11
N ASP A 201 -3.22 16.39 -18.38
CA ASP A 201 -3.89 15.42 -17.50
C ASP A 201 -5.37 15.77 -17.36
N GLY A 202 -6.26 14.82 -17.04
CA GLY A 202 -7.66 15.06 -16.73
C GLY A 202 -8.46 15.79 -17.83
N PHE A 203 -8.17 15.53 -19.11
CA PHE A 203 -8.88 16.16 -20.22
C PHE A 203 -10.37 15.82 -20.15
N HIS A 204 -11.24 16.83 -20.17
CA HIS A 204 -12.66 16.65 -19.98
C HIS A 204 -13.51 17.48 -20.96
N ILE A 205 -14.54 16.86 -21.52
CA ILE A 205 -15.60 17.54 -22.29
C ILE A 205 -16.95 17.16 -21.69
N HIS A 206 -17.78 18.14 -21.38
CA HIS A 206 -19.15 17.90 -20.92
C HIS A 206 -20.15 18.95 -21.41
N LYS A 207 -21.44 18.62 -21.30
CA LYS A 207 -22.55 19.51 -21.59
C LYS A 207 -22.70 20.53 -20.44
N GLY A 208 -22.98 21.78 -20.78
CA GLY A 208 -23.17 22.89 -19.83
C GLY A 208 -21.89 23.66 -19.46
N GLU A 209 -22.00 24.46 -18.41
CA GLU A 209 -20.93 25.30 -17.87
C GLU A 209 -19.79 24.48 -17.27
N PRO A 210 -18.53 24.92 -17.34
CA PRO A 210 -17.40 24.22 -16.76
C PRO A 210 -17.48 24.17 -15.23
N GLU A 211 -16.90 23.14 -14.64
CA GLU A 211 -16.66 23.12 -13.19
C GLU A 211 -15.74 24.29 -12.80
N ILE A 212 -16.14 25.09 -11.83
CA ILE A 212 -15.42 26.34 -11.46
C ILE A 212 -14.35 26.06 -10.39
N SER A 213 -14.43 24.93 -9.67
CA SER A 213 -13.53 24.59 -8.57
C SER A 213 -12.63 23.41 -8.93
N TYR A 214 -11.47 23.70 -9.50
CA TYR A 214 -10.42 22.70 -9.75
C TYR A 214 -9.50 22.58 -8.54
N THR A 215 -9.97 21.94 -7.49
CA THR A 215 -9.08 21.46 -6.44
C THR A 215 -8.77 19.98 -6.65
N LYS A 216 -7.53 19.59 -6.36
CA LYS A 216 -7.11 18.18 -6.29
C LYS A 216 -7.71 17.45 -5.08
N PHE A 217 -8.23 18.19 -4.10
CA PHE A 217 -8.71 17.64 -2.83
C PHE A 217 -10.22 17.82 -2.74
N GLU A 218 -10.90 16.77 -2.30
CA GLU A 218 -12.36 16.78 -2.21
C GLU A 218 -12.87 17.85 -1.24
N SER A 219 -13.87 18.61 -1.66
CA SER A 219 -14.63 19.53 -0.80
C SER A 219 -15.82 18.82 -0.17
N VAL A 220 -16.34 19.36 0.93
CA VAL A 220 -17.58 18.84 1.54
C VAL A 220 -18.72 18.89 0.53
N ARG A 221 -19.35 17.75 0.31
CA ARG A 221 -20.63 17.62 -0.38
C ARG A 221 -21.73 17.76 0.65
N TYR A 222 -22.70 18.60 0.36
CA TYR A 222 -23.86 18.80 1.22
C TYR A 222 -25.10 18.40 0.45
N ASP A 223 -25.83 17.43 0.99
CA ASP A 223 -27.12 17.03 0.44
C ASP A 223 -28.20 17.91 1.08
N ASP A 224 -28.84 18.74 0.25
CA ASP A 224 -29.82 19.71 0.70
C ASP A 224 -31.13 19.07 1.18
N ASP A 225 -31.48 17.86 0.73
CA ASP A 225 -32.73 17.21 1.12
C ASP A 225 -32.58 16.50 2.48
N THR A 226 -31.46 15.80 2.67
CA THR A 226 -31.14 15.07 3.91
C THR A 226 -30.47 15.94 4.96
N LYS A 227 -29.95 17.11 4.58
CA LYS A 227 -29.15 18.02 5.42
C LYS A 227 -27.86 17.36 5.96
N ILE A 228 -27.35 16.34 5.28
CA ILE A 228 -26.15 15.59 5.66
C ILE A 228 -24.96 16.11 4.84
N GLY A 229 -23.86 16.41 5.55
CA GLY A 229 -22.56 16.69 4.93
C GLY A 229 -21.73 15.41 4.82
N TYR A 230 -21.11 15.20 3.66
CA TYR A 230 -20.18 14.10 3.40
C TYR A 230 -18.89 14.62 2.79
N MET A 231 -17.76 14.06 3.22
CA MET A 231 -16.44 14.34 2.64
C MET A 231 -15.55 13.14 2.86
N GLU A 232 -14.90 12.65 1.82
CA GLU A 232 -13.91 11.59 1.98
C GLU A 232 -12.56 12.17 2.42
N GLY A 233 -11.74 11.30 2.97
CA GLY A 233 -10.34 11.60 3.21
C GLY A 233 -9.47 10.62 2.45
N SER A 234 -8.22 11.02 2.24
CA SER A 234 -7.23 10.18 1.57
C SER A 234 -6.45 9.34 2.59
N THR A 235 -5.91 8.20 2.17
CA THR A 235 -5.05 7.37 3.02
C THR A 235 -3.69 7.15 2.41
N ALA A 236 -2.66 7.17 3.25
CA ALA A 236 -1.33 6.67 2.92
C ALA A 236 -1.06 5.44 3.80
N ILE A 237 -0.64 4.34 3.19
CA ILE A 237 -0.39 3.08 3.89
C ILE A 237 1.06 2.66 3.61
N SER A 238 1.77 2.22 4.64
CA SER A 238 3.13 1.71 4.51
C SER A 238 3.16 0.34 3.84
N PRO A 239 4.30 -0.10 3.27
CA PRO A 239 4.51 -1.54 3.09
C PRO A 239 4.48 -2.25 4.45
N ILE A 240 4.34 -3.58 4.40
CA ILE A 240 4.47 -4.39 5.61
C ILE A 240 5.95 -4.51 5.95
N LEU A 241 6.31 -4.00 7.12
CA LEU A 241 7.67 -3.96 7.64
C LEU A 241 7.88 -5.12 8.62
N GLU A 242 9.13 -5.51 8.83
CA GLU A 242 9.52 -6.64 9.67
C GLU A 242 10.63 -6.23 10.64
N THR A 243 10.47 -6.56 11.92
CA THR A 243 11.52 -6.45 12.95
C THR A 243 12.43 -7.69 12.93
N LYS A 244 13.64 -7.57 13.49
CA LYS A 244 14.60 -8.68 13.49
C LYS A 244 14.09 -9.87 14.30
N TYR A 245 13.46 -9.59 15.45
CA TYR A 245 12.89 -10.59 16.34
C TYR A 245 11.38 -10.38 16.51
N SER A 246 10.67 -11.48 16.72
CA SER A 246 9.26 -11.48 17.09
C SER A 246 9.06 -10.89 18.48
N ASN A 247 7.79 -10.64 18.81
CA ASN A 247 7.38 -10.12 20.10
C ASN A 247 7.92 -8.73 20.45
N SER A 248 8.26 -7.95 19.43
CA SER A 248 8.64 -6.55 19.58
C SER A 248 7.46 -5.71 20.08
N THR A 249 7.77 -4.65 20.82
CA THR A 249 6.77 -3.72 21.39
C THR A 249 7.10 -2.30 21.01
N LEU A 250 6.07 -1.55 20.64
CA LEU A 250 6.22 -0.13 20.32
C LEU A 250 6.51 0.68 21.58
N GLN A 251 7.53 1.52 21.54
CA GLN A 251 7.99 2.34 22.66
C GLN A 251 7.62 3.80 22.50
N GLN A 252 7.78 4.33 21.29
CA GLN A 252 7.49 5.73 21.00
C GLN A 252 7.16 5.89 19.51
N ILE A 253 6.29 6.86 19.22
CA ILE A 253 6.09 7.36 17.86
C ILE A 253 6.53 8.81 17.86
N GLN A 254 7.17 9.25 16.78
CA GLN A 254 7.48 10.65 16.57
C GLN A 254 7.00 11.03 15.18
N TRP A 255 6.27 12.13 15.09
CA TRP A 255 5.90 12.66 13.79
C TRP A 255 6.02 14.18 13.76
N LYS A 256 6.28 14.72 12.57
CA LYS A 256 6.30 16.15 12.33
C LYS A 256 5.24 16.45 11.29
N ILE A 257 4.22 17.18 11.72
CA ILE A 257 3.06 17.52 10.91
C ILE A 257 2.90 19.04 10.80
N ASP A 258 2.39 19.48 9.67
CA ASP A 258 1.75 20.77 9.51
C ASP A 258 0.26 20.49 9.31
N GLU A 259 -0.56 20.90 10.27
CA GLU A 259 -2.01 20.68 10.27
C GLU A 259 -2.71 22.04 10.22
N PRO A 260 -3.01 22.55 9.01
CA PRO A 260 -3.72 23.80 8.85
C PRO A 260 -5.10 23.76 9.49
N LYS A 261 -5.65 24.93 9.80
CA LYS A 261 -6.98 25.08 10.38
C LYS A 261 -8.03 24.31 9.55
N ASP A 262 -8.96 23.67 10.25
CA ASP A 262 -10.12 22.95 9.68
C ASP A 262 -9.78 21.69 8.86
N THR A 263 -8.50 21.29 8.80
CA THR A 263 -8.04 19.99 8.28
C THR A 263 -8.05 18.90 9.36
N MET A 264 -7.75 17.65 9.02
CA MET A 264 -7.55 16.59 10.03
C MET A 264 -6.53 15.56 9.56
N ILE A 265 -5.67 15.10 10.46
CA ILE A 265 -4.79 13.94 10.24
C ILE A 265 -4.98 12.89 11.34
N THR A 266 -4.89 11.61 11.00
CA THR A 266 -4.97 10.53 11.99
C THR A 266 -4.07 9.36 11.62
N LEU A 267 -3.30 8.88 12.60
CA LEU A 267 -2.42 7.71 12.48
C LEU A 267 -3.09 6.44 13.02
N TYR A 268 -2.90 5.36 12.29
CA TYR A 268 -3.30 4.01 12.64
C TYR A 268 -2.10 3.08 12.54
N PHE A 269 -2.08 2.05 13.39
CA PHE A 269 -1.04 1.03 13.44
C PHE A 269 -1.69 -0.35 13.55
N ARG A 270 -1.09 -1.35 12.92
CA ARG A 270 -1.42 -2.76 13.14
C ARG A 270 -0.14 -3.60 13.10
N GLY A 271 -0.10 -4.66 13.89
CA GLY A 271 1.05 -5.56 13.93
C GLY A 271 0.68 -6.96 14.42
N SER A 272 1.48 -7.94 14.00
CA SER A 272 1.33 -9.36 14.35
C SER A 272 2.70 -10.06 14.34
N ASN A 273 2.84 -11.13 15.12
CA ASN A 273 4.00 -12.04 15.00
C ASN A 273 3.89 -12.93 13.75
N GLN A 274 2.67 -13.18 13.26
CA GLN A 274 2.42 -13.89 12.02
C GLN A 274 2.56 -12.97 10.82
N LYS A 275 3.14 -13.49 9.74
CA LYS A 275 3.21 -12.77 8.47
C LYS A 275 1.81 -12.57 7.92
N PHE A 276 1.47 -11.34 7.56
CA PHE A 276 0.19 -10.99 6.96
C PHE A 276 0.39 -10.24 5.64
N ASN A 277 -0.70 -10.02 4.92
CA ASN A 277 -0.75 -9.26 3.67
C ASN A 277 -1.72 -8.07 3.80
N GLU A 278 -1.77 -7.21 2.80
CA GLU A 278 -2.59 -5.99 2.83
C GLU A 278 -4.09 -6.28 3.02
N SER A 279 -4.58 -7.37 2.40
CA SER A 279 -5.96 -7.87 2.51
C SER A 279 -6.30 -8.56 3.84
N SER A 280 -5.35 -8.66 4.77
CA SER A 280 -5.58 -9.30 6.06
C SER A 280 -6.65 -8.57 6.87
N SER A 281 -7.50 -9.33 7.55
CA SER A 281 -8.52 -8.86 8.48
C SER A 281 -7.96 -8.31 9.80
N LEU A 282 -6.63 -8.19 9.94
CA LEU A 282 -5.98 -7.62 11.11
C LEU A 282 -6.45 -6.18 11.34
N ALA A 283 -7.02 -5.94 12.52
CA ALA A 283 -7.63 -4.68 12.90
C ALA A 283 -6.61 -3.53 12.98
N TRP A 284 -7.04 -2.34 12.55
CA TRP A 284 -6.28 -1.11 12.69
C TRP A 284 -6.54 -0.48 14.07
N THR A 285 -5.48 -0.24 14.84
CA THR A 285 -5.55 0.51 16.10
C THR A 285 -5.24 1.98 15.83
N ARG A 286 -6.16 2.88 16.20
CA ARG A 286 -5.90 4.33 16.14
C ARG A 286 -4.86 4.71 17.20
N VAL A 287 -3.86 5.49 16.80
CA VAL A 287 -2.84 6.02 17.72
C VAL A 287 -3.38 7.32 18.32
N HIS A 288 -3.67 7.30 19.62
CA HIS A 288 -4.17 8.46 20.36
C HIS A 288 -3.07 9.24 21.08
N SER A 289 -2.02 8.54 21.51
CA SER A 289 -0.86 9.11 22.17
C SER A 289 0.41 8.56 21.52
N PHE A 290 1.45 9.36 21.52
CA PHE A 290 2.74 8.99 20.93
C PHE A 290 3.73 8.40 21.94
N THR A 291 3.35 8.35 23.23
CA THR A 291 4.20 7.82 24.32
C THR A 291 3.45 6.96 25.34
N ASN A 292 2.22 7.34 25.73
CA ASN A 292 1.58 6.77 26.94
C ASN A 292 0.48 5.74 26.63
N ASP A 293 -0.13 5.82 25.45
CA ASP A 293 -1.23 4.94 25.02
C ASP A 293 -0.94 4.40 23.63
N LEU A 294 0.18 3.69 23.53
CA LEU A 294 0.61 3.03 22.31
C LEU A 294 -0.11 1.68 22.15
N PRO A 295 -0.33 1.21 20.91
CA PRO A 295 -0.82 -0.13 20.62
C PRO A 295 0.00 -1.19 21.38
N LYS A 296 -0.67 -1.97 22.23
CA LYS A 296 -0.03 -2.95 23.13
C LYS A 296 0.25 -4.30 22.46
N HIS A 297 -0.17 -4.47 21.21
CA HIS A 297 0.04 -5.71 20.48
C HIS A 297 1.53 -5.93 20.23
N ARG A 298 1.99 -7.15 20.51
CA ARG A 298 3.33 -7.60 20.16
C ARG A 298 3.39 -7.95 18.69
N PHE A 299 4.49 -7.62 18.04
CA PHE A 299 4.62 -7.82 16.60
C PHE A 299 6.01 -8.25 16.17
N LYS A 300 6.04 -8.92 15.02
CA LYS A 300 7.21 -9.05 14.16
C LYS A 300 7.00 -8.27 12.87
N TYR A 301 5.82 -8.44 12.29
CA TYR A 301 5.39 -7.74 11.10
C TYR A 301 4.44 -6.61 11.50
N TYR A 302 4.59 -5.44 10.90
CA TYR A 302 3.75 -4.30 11.21
C TYR A 302 3.51 -3.40 10.01
N GLN A 303 2.46 -2.60 10.10
CA GLN A 303 2.07 -1.65 9.07
C GLN A 303 1.44 -0.43 9.73
N TRP A 304 1.66 0.74 9.15
CA TRP A 304 1.00 1.97 9.56
C TRP A 304 0.14 2.53 8.43
N LYS A 305 -0.89 3.28 8.81
CA LYS A 305 -1.80 3.98 7.90
C LYS A 305 -2.05 5.37 8.44
N VAL A 306 -1.93 6.38 7.59
CA VAL A 306 -2.29 7.76 7.90
C VAL A 306 -3.50 8.13 7.06
N TRP A 307 -4.51 8.69 7.70
CA TRP A 307 -5.68 9.25 7.04
C TRP A 307 -5.61 10.78 7.10
N PHE A 308 -5.84 11.41 5.95
CA PHE A 308 -5.78 12.86 5.75
C PHE A 308 -7.14 13.35 5.31
N ARG A 309 -7.58 14.45 5.89
CA ARG A 309 -8.80 15.14 5.52
C ARG A 309 -8.45 16.59 5.14
N PRO A 310 -8.83 17.06 3.94
CA PRO A 310 -8.70 18.47 3.58
C PRO A 310 -9.61 19.34 4.44
N ASP A 311 -9.47 20.66 4.31
CA ASP A 311 -10.47 21.59 4.81
C ASP A 311 -11.79 21.46 4.05
N PRO A 312 -12.91 21.98 4.56
CA PRO A 312 -14.21 21.83 3.91
C PRO A 312 -14.29 22.37 2.48
N THR A 313 -13.41 23.30 2.11
CA THR A 313 -13.36 23.89 0.76
C THR A 313 -12.40 23.16 -0.18
N GLY A 314 -11.68 22.14 0.29
CA GLY A 314 -10.70 21.39 -0.48
C GLY A 314 -9.45 22.21 -0.85
N ARG A 315 -9.17 23.34 -0.23
CA ARG A 315 -8.06 24.24 -0.57
C ARG A 315 -6.78 23.95 0.19
N THR A 316 -6.88 23.47 1.43
CA THR A 316 -5.75 23.17 2.31
C THR A 316 -5.79 21.73 2.79
N VAL A 317 -4.61 21.14 2.97
CA VAL A 317 -4.44 19.76 3.42
C VAL A 317 -3.37 19.65 4.51
N PRO A 318 -3.46 18.64 5.38
CA PRO A 318 -2.39 18.35 6.32
C PRO A 318 -1.16 17.83 5.56
N ASN A 319 0.03 18.16 6.05
CA ASN A 319 1.30 17.69 5.52
C ASN A 319 2.07 16.91 6.60
N LEU A 320 2.40 15.64 6.30
CA LEU A 320 3.25 14.79 7.13
C LEU A 320 4.69 14.85 6.61
N GLN A 321 5.59 15.48 7.35
CA GLN A 321 6.99 15.65 6.96
C GLN A 321 7.85 14.45 7.37
N THR A 322 7.69 13.97 8.59
CA THR A 322 8.44 12.83 9.13
C THR A 322 7.55 11.97 10.00
N LEU A 323 7.76 10.65 9.96
CA LEU A 323 7.11 9.67 10.82
C LEU A 323 8.13 8.59 11.20
N SER A 324 8.39 8.46 12.50
CA SER A 324 9.36 7.54 13.09
C SER A 324 8.69 6.69 14.15
N PHE A 325 9.06 5.42 14.21
CA PHE A 325 8.58 4.45 15.18
C PHE A 325 9.79 3.87 15.92
N ASP A 326 9.83 4.06 17.23
CA ASP A 326 10.81 3.43 18.10
C ASP A 326 10.17 2.21 18.76
N TYR A 327 10.84 1.08 18.67
CA TYR A 327 10.37 -0.19 19.24
C TYR A 327 11.50 -0.93 19.93
N ILE A 328 11.12 -1.77 20.90
CA ILE A 328 12.02 -2.64 21.62
C ILE A 328 11.82 -4.05 21.09
N GLU A 329 12.91 -4.66 20.61
CA GLU A 329 12.91 -6.05 20.15
C GLU A 329 13.09 -7.01 21.33
N GLN A 330 12.37 -8.13 21.31
CA GLN A 330 12.57 -9.21 22.26
C GLN A 330 13.61 -10.19 21.70
N SER A 331 14.86 -10.02 22.13
CA SER A 331 15.94 -10.92 21.71
C SER A 331 15.74 -12.35 22.25
N PRO A 332 16.22 -13.37 21.52
CA PRO A 332 16.32 -14.73 22.07
C PRO A 332 17.18 -14.75 23.32
N PRO A 333 16.99 -15.75 24.20
CA PRO A 333 17.91 -16.02 25.28
C PRO A 333 19.32 -16.38 24.81
N ASP A 334 20.28 -16.19 25.70
CA ASP A 334 21.64 -16.68 25.56
C ASP A 334 21.69 -18.21 25.66
N VAL A 335 22.73 -18.78 25.05
CA VAL A 335 22.98 -20.22 25.11
C VAL A 335 23.31 -20.64 26.55
N PRO A 336 22.68 -21.70 27.10
CA PRO A 336 23.01 -22.18 28.45
C PRO A 336 24.49 -22.54 28.58
N THR A 337 25.10 -22.14 29.70
CA THR A 337 26.54 -22.36 29.94
C THR A 337 26.80 -23.61 30.79
N LEU A 338 28.01 -24.17 30.66
CA LEU A 338 28.47 -25.37 31.39
C LEU A 338 27.57 -26.60 31.23
N PHE A 339 26.96 -26.80 30.06
CA PHE A 339 26.22 -28.02 29.77
C PHE A 339 27.15 -29.24 29.74
N ARG A 340 26.93 -30.18 30.67
CA ARG A 340 27.79 -31.36 30.88
C ARG A 340 27.00 -32.51 31.49
N LEU A 341 27.62 -33.70 31.52
CA LEU A 341 27.09 -34.84 32.24
C LEU A 341 27.43 -34.78 33.73
N ASP A 342 26.53 -35.27 34.57
CA ASP A 342 26.77 -35.49 35.99
C ASP A 342 27.69 -36.72 36.18
N PRO A 343 28.87 -36.58 36.81
CA PRO A 343 29.80 -37.68 37.01
C PRO A 343 29.27 -38.79 37.93
N ASN A 344 28.25 -38.54 38.76
CA ASN A 344 27.70 -39.51 39.72
C ASN A 344 26.59 -40.41 39.15
N THR A 345 26.61 -40.68 37.85
CA THR A 345 25.62 -41.54 37.17
C THR A 345 25.98 -43.02 37.36
N SER A 346 25.69 -43.59 38.53
CA SER A 346 26.23 -44.92 38.88
C SER A 346 25.22 -45.97 39.33
N LYS A 347 23.90 -45.72 39.31
CA LYS A 347 22.96 -46.74 39.85
C LYS A 347 21.71 -47.12 39.03
N ASN A 348 21.19 -46.28 38.11
CA ASN A 348 19.80 -46.49 37.61
C ASN A 348 19.55 -46.35 36.08
N LYS A 349 20.53 -46.61 35.18
CA LYS A 349 20.34 -46.45 33.70
C LYS A 349 19.75 -45.08 33.29
N MET A 350 20.12 -44.03 34.02
CA MET A 350 19.71 -42.65 33.76
C MET A 350 20.91 -41.82 33.33
N VAL A 351 20.68 -40.85 32.44
CA VAL A 351 21.66 -39.85 32.03
C VAL A 351 21.26 -38.53 32.68
N CYS A 352 22.13 -37.99 33.54
CA CYS A 352 21.88 -36.73 34.23
C CYS A 352 22.74 -35.62 33.62
N PHE A 353 22.11 -34.50 33.30
CA PHE A 353 22.74 -33.31 32.75
C PHE A 353 22.84 -32.22 33.80
N LEU A 354 23.91 -31.43 33.71
CA LEU A 354 24.18 -30.26 34.54
C LEU A 354 24.40 -29.04 33.65
N TRP A 355 23.84 -27.89 34.02
CA TRP A 355 24.12 -26.59 33.38
C TRP A 355 23.93 -25.41 34.35
N ASN A 356 24.34 -24.21 33.96
CA ASN A 356 24.02 -22.99 34.69
C ASN A 356 22.70 -22.40 34.21
N SER A 357 21.89 -21.87 35.13
CA SER A 357 20.66 -21.18 34.76
C SER A 357 20.94 -19.89 34.00
N ASN A 358 20.16 -19.63 32.96
CA ASN A 358 20.05 -18.31 32.31
C ASN A 358 19.56 -17.26 33.33
N HIS A 359 20.05 -16.02 33.18
CA HIS A 359 19.73 -14.88 34.05
C HIS A 359 18.52 -14.08 33.53
N GLU A 360 18.12 -14.32 32.29
CA GLU A 360 17.03 -13.66 31.60
C GLU A 360 15.70 -14.00 32.29
N LYS A 361 14.98 -12.97 32.77
CA LYS A 361 13.71 -13.11 33.50
C LYS A 361 12.68 -13.92 32.72
N GLU A 362 12.65 -13.75 31.40
CA GLU A 362 11.69 -14.39 30.50
C GLU A 362 11.97 -15.89 30.31
N VAL A 363 13.19 -16.36 30.57
CA VAL A 363 13.53 -17.78 30.66
C VAL A 363 13.10 -18.35 32.01
N GLN A 364 13.33 -17.61 33.09
CA GLN A 364 12.99 -18.03 34.45
C GLN A 364 11.47 -18.04 34.71
N ASN A 365 10.73 -17.13 34.09
CA ASN A 365 9.30 -16.90 34.32
C ASN A 365 8.48 -17.30 33.10
N GLY A 366 8.24 -18.61 32.95
CA GLY A 366 7.41 -19.19 31.88
C GLY A 366 8.18 -19.68 30.66
N GLY A 367 9.48 -19.41 30.58
CA GLY A 367 10.41 -20.05 29.64
C GLY A 367 10.95 -21.38 30.17
N GLY A 368 12.11 -21.80 29.67
CA GLY A 368 12.78 -23.02 30.11
C GLY A 368 13.92 -23.45 29.22
N TYR A 369 14.20 -24.76 29.22
CA TYR A 369 15.29 -25.35 28.44
C TYR A 369 14.78 -26.48 27.57
N ILE A 370 15.48 -26.73 26.46
CA ILE A 370 15.22 -27.85 25.56
C ILE A 370 16.53 -28.61 25.39
N ILE A 371 16.52 -29.90 25.71
CA ILE A 371 17.64 -30.80 25.49
C ILE A 371 17.38 -31.58 24.22
N HIS A 372 18.21 -31.37 23.22
CA HIS A 372 18.17 -32.05 21.94
C HIS A 372 19.12 -33.23 21.98
N TYR A 373 18.70 -34.37 21.44
CA TYR A 373 19.51 -35.58 21.45
C TYR A 373 19.53 -36.25 20.07
N GLY A 374 20.63 -36.92 19.74
CA GLY A 374 20.88 -37.47 18.41
C GLY A 374 22.00 -38.50 18.38
N LEU A 375 22.14 -39.20 17.25
CA LEU A 375 23.27 -40.12 16.99
C LEU A 375 24.48 -39.41 16.38
N LEU A 376 24.30 -38.17 15.88
CA LEU A 376 25.37 -37.34 15.33
C LEU A 376 25.33 -35.96 15.98
N PRO A 377 26.47 -35.25 16.13
CA PRO A 377 26.54 -33.94 16.77
C PRO A 377 25.62 -32.86 16.15
N ASN A 378 25.32 -33.01 14.85
CA ASN A 378 24.52 -32.06 14.06
C ASN A 378 23.18 -32.62 13.58
N ARG A 379 22.83 -33.86 13.94
CA ARG A 379 21.56 -34.50 13.55
C ARG A 379 20.83 -35.01 14.79
N MET A 380 19.91 -34.19 15.28
CA MET A 380 19.08 -34.51 16.44
C MET A 380 17.88 -35.35 15.98
N VAL A 381 17.55 -36.38 16.76
CA VAL A 381 16.40 -37.27 16.52
C VAL A 381 15.18 -36.87 17.35
N GLY A 382 15.38 -36.08 18.41
CA GLY A 382 14.29 -35.58 19.24
C GLY A 382 14.75 -34.52 20.23
N SER A 383 13.81 -34.04 21.04
CA SER A 383 14.06 -32.99 22.03
C SER A 383 13.15 -33.11 23.25
N VAL A 384 13.72 -32.92 24.44
CA VAL A 384 13.02 -32.95 25.73
C VAL A 384 12.90 -31.54 26.28
N PHE A 385 11.68 -31.12 26.64
CA PHE A 385 11.41 -29.82 27.28
C PHE A 385 11.59 -29.94 28.79
N VAL A 386 12.34 -29.01 29.37
CA VAL A 386 12.55 -28.86 30.81
C VAL A 386 11.82 -27.59 31.23
N LYS A 387 10.67 -27.73 31.92
CA LYS A 387 9.76 -26.64 32.33
C LYS A 387 9.51 -26.65 33.84
N LYS A 388 9.15 -25.48 34.37
CA LYS A 388 8.58 -25.32 35.72
C LYS A 388 7.05 -25.47 35.63
N ASP A 389 6.43 -26.32 36.45
CA ASP A 389 4.97 -26.53 36.44
C ASP A 389 4.19 -25.37 37.10
N LYS A 390 2.92 -25.18 36.71
CA LYS A 390 2.03 -24.09 37.13
C LYS A 390 1.57 -24.18 38.59
N GLU A 391 1.60 -25.36 39.21
CA GLU A 391 1.08 -25.58 40.58
C GLU A 391 2.15 -25.52 41.67
N HIS A 392 3.42 -25.22 41.35
CA HIS A 392 4.54 -25.25 42.32
C HIS A 392 4.70 -26.60 43.07
N GLN A 393 4.06 -27.68 42.58
CA GLN A 393 4.14 -29.03 43.13
C GLN A 393 5.14 -29.87 42.33
N LEU A 394 6.06 -30.54 43.05
CA LEU A 394 7.14 -31.34 42.47
C LEU A 394 6.62 -32.69 41.96
N LYS A 395 6.15 -32.75 40.71
CA LYS A 395 5.95 -34.02 39.99
C LYS A 395 6.63 -33.98 38.63
N LYS A 396 7.91 -34.39 38.65
CA LYS A 396 8.80 -34.73 37.52
C LYS A 396 8.94 -33.66 36.42
N ILE A 397 10.19 -33.49 35.98
CA ILE A 397 10.65 -32.57 34.91
C ILE A 397 10.97 -31.13 35.35
N ASP A 398 11.23 -30.90 36.64
CA ASP A 398 11.87 -29.65 37.04
C ASP A 398 13.37 -29.89 37.23
N GLY A 399 14.20 -29.13 36.51
CA GLY A 399 15.67 -29.15 36.62
C GLY A 399 16.19 -28.58 37.95
N ASN A 400 15.33 -28.59 38.98
CA ASN A 400 15.49 -27.99 40.28
C ASN A 400 15.29 -29.05 41.36
N GLU A 401 16.32 -29.86 41.64
CA GLU A 401 16.34 -30.62 42.89
C GLU A 401 16.38 -29.63 44.08
N GLU A 402 15.76 -29.98 45.21
CA GLU A 402 15.85 -29.21 46.45
C GLU A 402 17.34 -29.00 46.81
N GLY A 403 17.81 -27.74 46.75
CA GLY A 403 19.22 -27.38 46.96
C GLY A 403 20.02 -27.00 45.69
N SER A 404 19.43 -27.10 44.49
CA SER A 404 20.10 -26.69 43.25
C SER A 404 20.17 -25.16 43.09
N GLY A 405 21.34 -24.59 43.36
CA GLY A 405 21.61 -23.16 43.14
C GLY A 405 21.46 -22.72 41.68
N PHE A 406 21.78 -21.44 41.40
CA PHE A 406 21.87 -20.92 40.02
C PHE A 406 22.92 -21.66 39.17
N ARG A 407 23.88 -22.32 39.85
CA ARG A 407 24.92 -23.15 39.26
C ARG A 407 24.53 -24.62 39.40
N ASN A 408 24.73 -25.40 38.33
CA ASN A 408 24.45 -26.84 38.27
C ASN A 408 22.96 -27.20 38.43
N LYS A 409 22.08 -26.57 37.64
CA LYS A 409 20.75 -27.14 37.36
C LYS A 409 20.91 -28.56 36.88
N ARG A 410 20.12 -29.48 37.42
CA ARG A 410 20.27 -30.93 37.21
C ARG A 410 18.98 -31.49 36.64
N PHE A 411 19.09 -32.24 35.54
CA PHE A 411 17.95 -32.94 34.97
C PHE A 411 18.38 -34.31 34.46
N CYS A 412 17.65 -35.34 34.85
CA CYS A 412 17.93 -36.72 34.50
C CYS A 412 16.86 -37.26 33.56
N VAL A 413 17.31 -37.98 32.52
CA VAL A 413 16.46 -38.69 31.57
C VAL A 413 16.75 -40.18 31.62
N ASP A 414 15.71 -40.98 31.48
CA ASP A 414 15.80 -42.41 31.21
C ASP A 414 15.48 -42.70 29.72
N GLU A 415 15.64 -43.96 29.32
CA GLU A 415 15.38 -44.39 27.94
C GLU A 415 13.92 -44.11 27.52
N ASP A 416 12.97 -44.39 28.41
CA ASP A 416 11.54 -44.17 28.17
C ASP A 416 11.26 -42.67 27.90
N THR A 417 11.90 -41.76 28.63
CA THR A 417 11.78 -40.30 28.43
C THR A 417 12.31 -39.91 27.05
N LEU A 418 13.43 -40.46 26.60
CA LEU A 418 13.95 -40.15 25.27
C LEU A 418 13.04 -40.73 24.17
N VAL A 419 12.68 -42.01 24.24
CA VAL A 419 11.82 -42.66 23.22
C VAL A 419 10.50 -41.90 23.03
N THR A 420 9.92 -41.39 24.12
CA THR A 420 8.66 -40.63 24.06
C THR A 420 8.78 -39.23 23.45
N ASN A 421 10.00 -38.68 23.33
CA ASN A 421 10.27 -37.33 22.86
C ASN A 421 11.01 -37.30 21.51
N ILE A 422 10.88 -38.36 20.69
CA ILE A 422 11.42 -38.42 19.32
C ILE A 422 10.54 -37.56 18.41
N TYR A 423 11.12 -36.82 17.47
CA TYR A 423 10.34 -36.00 16.53
C TYR A 423 9.35 -36.85 15.72
N ILE A 424 8.11 -36.39 15.63
CA ILE A 424 7.10 -36.94 14.72
C ILE A 424 7.35 -36.32 13.33
N PRO A 425 7.48 -37.12 12.25
CA PRO A 425 7.59 -36.59 10.90
C PRO A 425 6.35 -35.74 10.52
N GLU A 426 6.56 -34.62 9.82
CA GLU A 426 5.54 -33.61 9.48
C GLU A 426 4.28 -34.15 8.78
N GLY A 427 4.31 -35.36 8.21
CA GLY A 427 3.18 -35.99 7.50
C GLY A 427 2.22 -36.84 8.34
N GLN A 428 2.42 -36.98 9.66
CA GLN A 428 1.56 -37.80 10.55
C GLN A 428 0.73 -36.97 11.54
N LEU A 429 0.74 -35.64 11.42
CA LEU A 429 0.05 -34.73 12.32
C LEU A 429 -1.36 -34.42 11.78
N GLU A 430 -2.39 -34.98 12.43
CA GLU A 430 -3.79 -34.63 12.18
C GLU A 430 -4.09 -33.24 12.75
N SER A 431 -3.88 -32.22 11.91
CA SER A 431 -4.20 -30.79 12.07
C SER A 431 -3.25 -29.89 12.91
N PRO A 432 -3.07 -28.62 12.50
CA PRO A 432 -1.98 -27.76 12.98
C PRO A 432 -2.29 -26.91 14.22
N SER A 433 -3.54 -26.85 14.71
CA SER A 433 -3.98 -25.65 15.44
C SER A 433 -3.77 -25.63 16.96
N ASP A 434 -3.64 -26.74 17.71
CA ASP A 434 -3.79 -26.63 19.18
C ASP A 434 -2.96 -27.60 20.05
N ARG A 435 -1.69 -27.91 19.73
CA ARG A 435 -0.84 -28.69 20.65
C ARG A 435 0.42 -27.94 21.08
N ASN A 436 0.59 -27.78 22.40
CA ASN A 436 1.86 -27.39 23.01
C ASN A 436 2.90 -28.50 22.75
N LEU A 437 4.18 -28.16 22.60
CA LEU A 437 5.21 -29.17 22.29
C LEU A 437 5.39 -30.26 23.35
N ALA A 438 4.96 -30.00 24.59
CA ALA A 438 4.94 -31.00 25.64
C ALA A 438 3.96 -32.16 25.35
N ASP A 439 3.01 -31.97 24.42
CA ASP A 439 1.90 -32.89 24.14
C ASP A 439 2.07 -33.66 22.82
N GLN A 440 3.12 -33.37 22.04
CA GLN A 440 3.42 -34.06 20.77
C GLN A 440 4.21 -35.35 21.02
N VAL A 441 3.52 -36.38 21.52
CA VAL A 441 4.11 -37.68 21.84
C VAL A 441 3.68 -38.73 20.80
N ASP A 442 4.63 -39.35 20.09
CA ASP A 442 4.39 -40.44 19.13
C ASP A 442 3.69 -41.63 19.84
N ILE A 443 2.56 -42.10 19.29
CA ILE A 443 1.71 -43.15 19.88
C ILE A 443 2.15 -44.57 19.43
N SER A 444 3.08 -44.70 18.46
CA SER A 444 3.66 -45.99 18.01
C SER A 444 4.62 -46.67 19.01
N LYS A 445 4.42 -46.39 20.31
CA LYS A 445 5.32 -46.52 21.47
C LYS A 445 5.86 -47.92 21.78
N LYS A 446 5.34 -49.01 21.19
CA LYS A 446 5.69 -50.37 21.61
C LYS A 446 6.82 -51.01 20.81
N GLU A 447 7.05 -50.62 19.55
CA GLU A 447 8.06 -51.27 18.70
C GLU A 447 9.47 -50.66 18.81
N LYS A 448 9.59 -49.45 19.40
CA LYS A 448 10.87 -48.71 19.49
C LYS A 448 11.59 -48.84 20.86
N ARG A 449 10.97 -49.49 21.85
CA ARG A 449 11.58 -49.75 23.18
C ARG A 449 12.76 -50.71 23.03
N GLY A 450 13.94 -50.35 23.55
CA GLY A 450 15.19 -51.12 23.40
C GLY A 450 16.08 -50.70 22.22
N LEU A 451 15.71 -49.66 21.45
CA LEU A 451 16.52 -49.13 20.34
C LEU A 451 17.36 -47.90 20.72
N LEU A 452 17.06 -47.25 21.84
CA LEU A 452 17.87 -46.16 22.39
C LEU A 452 18.67 -46.68 23.60
N PHE A 453 19.86 -46.13 23.85
CA PHE A 453 20.82 -46.63 24.84
C PHE A 453 21.40 -48.02 24.55
N GLN A 454 21.56 -48.37 23.27
CA GLN A 454 22.25 -49.61 22.92
C GLN A 454 23.72 -49.57 23.39
N PRO A 455 24.21 -50.64 24.04
CA PRO A 455 25.60 -50.72 24.44
C PRO A 455 26.54 -50.59 23.23
N GLY A 456 27.53 -49.70 23.32
CA GLY A 456 28.47 -49.42 22.24
C GLY A 456 28.07 -48.30 21.27
N LEU A 457 26.90 -47.67 21.42
CA LEU A 457 26.53 -46.47 20.67
C LEU A 457 26.83 -45.19 21.47
N THR A 458 27.32 -44.17 20.76
CA THR A 458 27.50 -42.82 21.28
C THR A 458 26.31 -41.94 20.91
N TYR A 459 25.70 -41.33 21.92
CA TYR A 459 24.64 -40.35 21.78
C TYR A 459 25.20 -38.94 22.01
N TYR A 460 24.74 -37.99 21.22
CA TYR A 460 25.09 -36.58 21.34
C TYR A 460 23.91 -35.80 21.90
N PHE A 461 24.20 -34.88 22.83
CA PHE A 461 23.23 -34.01 23.46
C PHE A 461 23.63 -32.55 23.30
N ARG A 462 22.64 -31.68 23.11
CA ARG A 462 22.80 -30.22 23.05
C ARG A 462 21.68 -29.57 23.85
N ILE A 463 21.91 -28.39 24.38
CA ILE A 463 20.88 -27.64 25.11
C ILE A 463 20.64 -26.27 24.46
N SER A 464 19.39 -25.82 24.49
CA SER A 464 19.00 -24.43 24.19
C SER A 464 18.07 -23.90 25.28
N ALA A 465 18.13 -22.60 25.55
CA ALA A 465 17.14 -21.90 26.34
C ALA A 465 16.02 -21.35 25.45
N TYR A 466 14.84 -21.16 26.01
CA TYR A 466 13.76 -20.44 25.37
C TYR A 466 13.04 -19.55 26.39
N ASN A 467 12.51 -18.42 25.90
CA ASN A 467 11.73 -17.52 26.75
C ASN A 467 10.23 -17.83 26.69
N ARG A 468 9.44 -17.23 27.58
CA ARG A 468 7.98 -17.47 27.66
C ARG A 468 7.18 -17.13 26.39
N TYR A 469 7.78 -16.47 25.40
CA TYR A 469 7.14 -16.10 24.13
C TYR A 469 7.43 -17.11 23.00
N LEU A 470 8.14 -18.20 23.27
CA LEU A 470 8.37 -19.26 22.29
C LEU A 470 7.03 -19.82 21.79
N ASN A 471 6.80 -19.67 20.48
CA ASN A 471 5.74 -20.32 19.73
C ASN A 471 6.36 -20.88 18.45
N GLU A 472 6.12 -22.16 18.17
CA GLU A 472 6.72 -22.82 17.01
C GLU A 472 6.18 -22.32 15.68
N TRP A 473 5.02 -21.69 15.63
CA TRP A 473 4.50 -21.17 14.37
C TRP A 473 4.99 -19.75 14.13
N ASP A 474 4.97 -18.93 15.18
CA ASP A 474 5.04 -17.47 15.01
C ASP A 474 6.26 -16.82 15.67
N SER A 475 6.99 -17.55 16.51
CA SER A 475 8.04 -16.99 17.36
C SER A 475 9.19 -17.99 17.61
N LYS A 476 9.58 -18.72 16.56
CA LYS A 476 10.70 -19.70 16.60
C LYS A 476 12.03 -19.06 16.99
N ASP A 477 12.18 -17.77 16.72
CA ASP A 477 13.33 -16.94 17.01
C ASP A 477 13.47 -16.59 18.50
N GLN A 478 12.55 -17.06 19.36
CA GLN A 478 12.58 -16.88 20.81
C GLN A 478 13.31 -18.03 21.55
N ARG A 479 14.08 -18.82 20.79
CA ARG A 479 14.95 -19.90 21.26
C ARG A 479 16.41 -19.53 21.01
N SER A 480 17.27 -19.79 21.99
CA SER A 480 18.72 -19.61 21.84
C SER A 480 19.29 -20.53 20.76
N PRO A 481 20.49 -20.23 20.24
CA PRO A 481 21.30 -21.23 19.54
C PRO A 481 21.56 -22.47 20.41
N LEU A 482 21.93 -23.58 19.77
CA LEU A 482 22.29 -24.83 20.46
C LEU A 482 23.70 -24.73 21.06
N SER A 483 23.88 -25.25 22.28
CA SER A 483 25.19 -25.42 22.92
C SER A 483 26.16 -26.26 22.10
N ALA A 484 27.44 -26.30 22.50
CA ALA A 484 28.36 -27.32 22.02
C ALA A 484 27.80 -28.73 22.34
N PRO A 485 28.01 -29.73 21.47
CA PRO A 485 27.56 -31.10 21.70
C PRO A 485 28.38 -31.77 22.80
N ILE A 486 27.70 -32.48 23.68
CA ILE A 486 28.31 -33.43 24.63
C ILE A 486 27.96 -34.84 24.21
N SER A 487 28.87 -35.79 24.42
CA SER A 487 28.67 -37.19 24.04
C SER A 487 28.57 -38.10 25.25
N PHE A 488 27.70 -39.10 25.16
CA PHE A 488 27.60 -40.18 26.14
C PHE A 488 27.58 -41.53 25.42
N SER A 489 28.38 -42.49 25.88
CA SER A 489 28.39 -43.84 25.33
C SER A 489 27.99 -44.84 26.41
N PHE A 490 27.05 -45.73 26.09
CA PHE A 490 26.71 -46.82 26.99
C PHE A 490 27.80 -47.89 26.90
N PRO A 491 28.48 -48.23 28.01
CA PRO A 491 29.51 -49.26 27.98
C PRO A 491 28.90 -50.58 27.50
N LYS A 492 29.60 -51.26 26.60
CA LYS A 492 29.26 -52.63 26.20
C LYS A 492 29.55 -53.53 27.39
N GLU A 493 28.56 -54.30 27.87
CA GLU A 493 28.84 -55.42 28.75
C GLU A 493 29.77 -56.36 27.97
N ILE A 494 31.05 -56.36 28.31
CA ILE A 494 31.97 -57.40 27.88
C ILE A 494 31.59 -58.58 28.76
N SER A 495 30.94 -59.58 28.16
CA SER A 495 30.80 -60.88 28.79
C SER A 495 32.21 -61.40 29.00
N ASP A 496 32.68 -61.45 30.24
CA ASP A 496 33.90 -62.17 30.58
C ASP A 496 33.65 -63.64 30.19
N LEU A 497 34.33 -64.08 29.14
CA LEU A 497 34.34 -65.46 28.65
C LEU A 497 35.27 -66.32 29.52
#